data_AF-A0A2K8X523-F1
#
_entry.id   AF-A0A2K8X523-F1
#
_cell.length_a   1.000
_cell.length_b   1.000
_cell.length_c   1.000
_cell.angle_alpha   90.00
_cell.angle_beta   90.00
_cell.angle_gamma   90.00
#
_symmetry.space_group_name_H-M   'P 1'
#
loop_
_entity.id
_entity.type
_entity.pdbx_description
1 polymer ?
#
loop_
_entity_poly.entity_id
_entity_poly.type
_entity_poly.pdbx_seq_one_letter_code
_entity_poly.pdbx_strand_id
1 'polypeptide(L)' 'MAKKSIASLQTGNVRLTKAIKMVKSPKTGAYTFVSAIMAPDLVNDFLNKK' A
#
# COMPACT_ATOMS: atom_id res chain seq x y z
N MET A 1 -0.08 -44.64 13.33
CA MET A 1 -0.88 -43.42 13.05
C MET A 1 0.08 -42.27 12.82
N ALA A 2 0.40 -41.96 11.56
CA ALA A 2 1.32 -40.88 11.25
C ALA A 2 0.61 -39.54 11.44
N LYS A 3 1.07 -38.72 12.39
CA LYS A 3 0.62 -37.33 12.53
C LYS A 3 1.12 -36.56 11.31
N LYS A 4 0.34 -36.57 10.22
CA LYS A 4 0.59 -35.68 9.08
C LYS A 4 0.36 -34.26 9.59
N SER A 5 1.45 -33.51 9.77
CA SER A 5 1.39 -32.07 10.00
C SER A 5 0.73 -31.44 8.77
N ILE A 6 -0.52 -31.02 8.91
CA ILE A 6 -1.19 -30.20 7.90
C ILE A 6 -0.59 -28.81 8.06
N ALA A 7 0.35 -28.45 7.20
CA ALA A 7 0.79 -27.07 7.07
C ALA A 7 -0.41 -26.27 6.54
N SER A 8 -1.02 -25.46 7.40
CA SER A 8 -2.01 -24.48 6.96
C SER A 8 -1.32 -23.47 6.05
N LEU A 9 -1.60 -23.48 4.75
CA LEU A 9 -1.32 -22.32 3.92
C LEU A 9 -2.18 -21.17 4.46
N GLN A 10 -1.54 -20.10 4.91
CA GLN A 10 -2.24 -18.87 5.27
C GLN A 10 -2.89 -18.31 4.00
N THR A 11 -4.17 -18.63 3.79
CA THR A 11 -5.00 -18.13 2.70
C THR A 11 -5.38 -16.64 2.88
N GLY A 12 -4.59 -15.89 3.63
CA GLY A 12 -4.69 -14.45 3.77
C GLY A 12 -3.65 -13.80 2.87
N ASN A 13 -3.99 -13.54 1.62
CA ASN A 13 -3.15 -12.68 0.80
C ASN A 13 -3.19 -11.28 1.42
N VAL A 14 -2.08 -10.84 2.02
CA VAL A 14 -1.93 -9.45 2.47
C VAL A 14 -1.81 -8.60 1.21
N ARG A 15 -2.96 -8.16 0.70
CA ARG A 15 -3.02 -7.30 -0.48
C ARG A 15 -2.49 -5.92 -0.11
N LEU A 16 -1.32 -5.58 -0.63
CA LEU A 16 -0.74 -4.25 -0.50
C LEU A 16 -0.98 -3.45 -1.79
N THR A 17 -1.23 -2.16 -1.66
CA THR A 17 -1.44 -1.24 -2.78
C THR A 17 -0.37 -0.15 -2.76
N LYS A 18 0.24 0.11 -3.91
CA LYS A 18 1.14 1.24 -4.10
C LYS A 18 0.30 2.46 -4.50
N ALA A 19 0.14 3.41 -3.59
CA ALA A 19 -0.51 4.68 -3.87
C ALA A 19 0.53 5.71 -4.33
N ILE A 20 0.24 6.44 -5.41
CA ILE A 20 1.12 7.48 -5.96
C ILE A 20 0.32 8.78 -6.01
N LYS A 21 0.83 9.82 -5.35
CA LYS A 21 0.24 11.17 -5.39
C LYS A 21 1.20 12.18 -6.01
N MET A 22 0.64 13.16 -6.70
CA MET A 22 1.39 14.31 -7.18
C MET A 22 1.40 15.40 -6.11
N VAL A 23 2.59 15.90 -5.77
CA VAL A 23 2.77 17.03 -4.85
C VAL A 23 3.43 18.16 -5.61
N LYS A 24 2.90 19.37 -5.47
CA LYS A 24 3.51 20.56 -6.07
C LYS A 24 4.67 21.03 -5.21
N SER A 25 5.85 21.17 -5.80
CA SER A 25 7.02 21.75 -5.14
C SER A 25 6.78 23.23 -4.83
N PRO A 26 6.89 23.67 -3.57
CA PRO A 26 6.71 25.09 -3.22
C PRO A 26 7.83 25.97 -3.77
N LYS A 27 9.02 25.41 -4.03
CA LYS A 27 10.19 26.15 -4.50
C LYS A 27 10.18 26.39 -6.02
N THR A 28 9.76 25.40 -6.79
CA THR A 28 9.90 25.41 -8.26
C THR A 28 8.57 25.35 -9.01
N GLY A 29 7.46 25.11 -8.31
CA GLY A 29 6.13 24.94 -8.92
C GLY A 29 5.96 23.64 -9.72
N ALA A 30 7.02 22.85 -9.87
CA ALA A 30 7.00 21.55 -10.56
C ALA A 30 6.27 20.49 -9.73
N TYR A 31 5.66 19.52 -10.40
CA TYR A 31 5.03 18.38 -9.75
C TYR A 31 6.04 17.25 -9.55
N THR A 32 6.05 16.69 -8.35
CA THR A 32 6.82 15.49 -8.01
C THR A 32 5.88 14.38 -7.56
N PHE A 33 6.26 13.13 -7.82
CA PHE A 33 5.49 11.97 -7.42
C PHE A 33 5.98 11.45 -6.07
N VAL A 34 5.07 11.27 -5.13
CA VAL A 34 5.32 10.59 -3.85
C VAL A 34 4.57 9.28 -3.85
N SER A 35 5.31 8.17 -3.68
CA SER A 35 4.72 6.83 -3.61
C SER A 35 4.86 6.22 -2.22
N ALA A 36 3.80 5.56 -1.75
CA ALA A 36 3.82 4.78 -0.52
C ALA A 36 3.07 3.45 -0.72
N ILE A 37 3.56 2.39 -0.06
CA ILE A 37 2.92 1.07 -0.05
C ILE A 37 2.08 0.98 1.22
N MET A 38 0.80 0.68 1.08
CA MET A 38 -0.17 0.65 2.19
C MET A 38 -1.28 -0.36 1.96
N ALA A 39 -2.12 -0.59 2.98
CA ALA A 39 -3.35 -1.35 2.83
C ALA A 39 -4.35 -0.63 1.91
N PRO A 40 -5.15 -1.35 1.11
CA PRO A 40 -6.13 -0.76 0.18
C PRO A 40 -7.07 0.24 0.85
N ASP A 41 -7.48 -0.03 2.09
CA ASP A 41 -8.45 0.80 2.82
C ASP A 41 -7.90 2.19 3.17
N LEU A 42 -6.57 2.32 3.28
CA LEU A 42 -5.87 3.57 3.64
C LEU A 42 -5.55 4.46 2.43
N VAL A 43 -5.81 3.97 1.21
CA VAL A 43 -5.45 4.69 -0.03
C VAL A 43 -6.23 6.00 -0.17
N ASN A 44 -7.52 6.00 0.16
CA ASN A 44 -8.37 7.18 0.05
C ASN A 44 -7.88 8.31 0.98
N ASP A 45 -7.53 7.97 2.23
CA ASP A 45 -6.99 8.91 3.20
C ASP A 45 -5.65 9.49 2.75
N PHE A 46 -4.79 8.66 2.14
CA PHE A 46 -3.52 9.10 1.59
C PHE A 46 -3.69 10.10 0.44
N LEU A 47 -4.64 9.87 -0.46
CA LEU A 47 -4.91 10.74 -1.61
C LEU A 47 -5.60 12.06 -1.20
N ASN A 48 -6.44 12.04 -0.18
CA ASN A 48 -7.15 13.23 0.32
C ASN A 48 -6.24 14.19 1.12
N LYS A 49 -5.05 13.74 1.53
CA LYS A 49 -4.08 14.55 2.27
C LYS A 49 -3.43 15.59 1.35
N LYS A 50 -3.91 16.84 1.48
CA LYS A 50 -3.39 18.05 0.80
C LYS A 50 -1.93 18.34 1.16
#